data_AF-A0A9E0IFW9-F1
#
_entry.id   AF-A0A9E0IFW9-F1
#
_cell.length_a   1.000
_cell.length_b   1.000
_cell.length_c   1.000
_cell.angle_alpha   90.00
_cell.angle_beta   90.00
_cell.angle_gamma   90.00
#
_symmetry.space_group_name_H-M   'P 1'
#
loop_
_entity.id
_entity.type
_entity.pdbx_description
1 polymer ?
#
loop_
_entity_poly.entity_id
_entity_poly.type
_entity_poly.pdbx_seq_one_letter_code
_entity_poly.pdbx_strand_id
1 'polypeptide(L)' 'YRGVAVPLIDRKGDLVGALNVTMPMGHESTEDAVARVLPVLMETARALRNLI' A
#
# COMPACT_ATOMS: atom_id res chain seq x y z
N TYR A 1 6.34 7.73 -13.43
CA TYR A 1 5.53 7.56 -12.21
C TYR A 1 5.32 6.08 -11.96
N ARG A 2 5.27 5.65 -10.70
CA ARG A 2 5.05 4.25 -10.30
C ARG A 2 3.90 4.16 -9.33
N GLY A 3 3.02 3.20 -9.57
CA GLY A 3 1.94 2.82 -8.68
C GLY A 3 2.35 1.65 -7.80
N VAL A 4 2.02 1.73 -6.51
CA VAL A 4 2.06 0.58 -5.59
C VAL A 4 0.67 0.42 -5.00
N ALA A 5 0.15 -0.80 -4.98
CA ALA A 5 -1.15 -1.12 -4.42
C ALA A 5 -1.04 -2.23 -3.38
N VAL A 6 -1.76 -2.09 -2.28
CA VAL A 6 -1.88 -3.10 -1.22
C VAL A 6 -3.35 -3.44 -0.99
N PRO A 7 -3.69 -4.69 -0.63
CA PRO A 7 -5.07 -5.06 -0.35
C PRO A 7 -5.56 -4.46 0.96
N LEU A 8 -6.84 -4.09 1.00
CA LEU A 8 -7.56 -3.81 2.23
C LEU A 8 -8.35 -5.05 2.60
N ILE A 9 -8.05 -5.60 3.78
CA ILE A 9 -8.65 -6.82 4.29
C ILE A 9 -9.37 -6.47 5.58
N ASP A 10 -10.64 -6.87 5.70
CA ASP A 10 -11.45 -6.66 6.90
C ASP A 10 -10.99 -7.55 8.06
N ARG A 11 -11.72 -7.50 9.19
CA ARG A 11 -11.41 -8.32 10.38
C ARG A 11 -11.74 -9.81 10.19
N LYS A 12 -12.58 -10.16 9.21
CA LYS A 12 -12.97 -11.54 8.88
C LYS A 12 -11.99 -12.20 7.90
N GLY A 13 -11.12 -11.41 7.28
CA GLY A 13 -10.17 -11.87 6.27
C GLY A 13 -10.66 -11.64 4.84
N ASP A 14 -11.77 -10.93 4.65
CA ASP A 14 -12.34 -10.67 3.34
C ASP A 14 -11.64 -9.48 2.67
N LEU A 15 -11.36 -9.62 1.37
CA LEU A 15 -10.83 -8.54 0.55
C LEU A 15 -11.94 -7.52 0.29
N VAL A 16 -11.83 -6.34 0.91
CA VAL A 16 -12.84 -5.28 0.79
C VAL A 16 -12.42 -4.15 -0.15
N GLY A 17 -11.15 -4.14 -0.58
CA GLY A 17 -10.66 -3.16 -1.55
C GLY A 17 -9.15 -3.16 -1.68
N ALA A 18 -8.62 -2.06 -2.21
CA ALA A 18 -7.19 -1.83 -2.33
C ALA A 18 -6.84 -0.37 -2.05
N LEU A 19 -5.67 -0.14 -1.44
CA LEU A 19 -5.08 1.17 -1.24
C LEU A 19 -3.94 1.34 -2.24
N ASN A 20 -3.99 2.38 -3.07
CA ASN A 20 -2.94 2.69 -4.04
C ASN A 20 -2.21 3.99 -3.69
N VAL A 21 -0.98 4.09 -4.15
CA VAL A 21 -0.22 5.34 -4.17
C VAL A 21 0.49 5.44 -5.52
N THR A 22 0.41 6.62 -6.13
CA THR A 22 1.18 6.95 -7.32
C THR A 22 2.27 7.93 -6.94
N MET A 23 3.52 7.61 -7.25
CA MET A 23 4.67 8.44 -6.90
C MET A 23 5.58 8.70 -8.11
N PRO A 24 6.26 9.87 -8.16
CA PRO A 24 7.34 10.10 -9.10
C PRO A 24 8.54 9.20 -8.74
N MET A 25 9.19 8.60 -9.74
CA MET A 25 10.34 7.71 -9.50
C MET A 25 11.68 8.44 -9.41
N GLY A 26 11.78 9.67 -9.93
CA GLY A 26 13.06 10.41 -9.94
C GLY A 26 14.22 9.57 -10.47
N HIS A 27 15.28 9.42 -9.67
CA HIS A 27 16.44 8.56 -9.90
C HIS A 27 16.42 7.26 -9.06
N GLU A 28 15.31 6.98 -8.37
CA GLU A 28 15.16 5.80 -7.51
C GLU A 28 14.80 4.56 -8.36
N SER A 29 15.39 3.41 -8.02
CA SER A 29 15.03 2.14 -8.66
C SER A 29 13.59 1.73 -8.28
N THR A 30 13.01 0.80 -9.04
CA THR A 30 11.66 0.32 -8.71
C THR A 30 11.66 -0.43 -7.39
N GLU A 31 12.72 -1.21 -7.14
CA GLU A 31 12.93 -2.02 -5.95
C GLU A 31 13.04 -1.14 -4.70
N ASP A 32 13.84 -0.07 -4.76
CA ASP A 32 14.04 0.84 -3.63
C ASP A 32 12.75 1.61 -3.31
N ALA A 33 12.05 2.09 -4.33
CA ALA A 33 10.77 2.78 -4.17
C ALA A 33 9.71 1.88 -3.52
N VAL A 34 9.63 0.61 -3.94
CA VAL A 34 8.73 -0.36 -3.34
C VAL A 34 9.14 -0.67 -1.91
N ALA A 35 10.43 -0.92 -1.64
CA ALA A 35 10.93 -1.24 -0.30
C ALA A 35 10.64 -0.12 0.72
N ARG A 36 10.70 1.14 0.28
CA ARG A 36 10.40 2.32 1.10
C ARG A 36 8.91 2.49 1.37
N VAL A 37 8.07 2.29 0.36
CA VAL A 37 6.65 2.68 0.40
C VAL A 37 5.73 1.54 0.83
N LEU A 38 6.08 0.29 0.51
CA LEU A 38 5.28 -0.89 0.84
C LEU A 38 5.01 -1.03 2.35
N PRO A 39 6.00 -0.87 3.27
CA PRO A 39 5.73 -1.01 4.70
C PRO A 39 4.73 0.04 5.21
N VAL A 40 4.88 1.30 4.80
CA VAL A 40 3.99 2.39 5.21
C VAL A 40 2.57 2.18 4.68
N LEU A 41 2.43 1.72 3.44
CA LEU A 41 1.13 1.39 2.86
C LEU A 41 0.46 0.22 3.58
N MET A 42 1.21 -0.83 3.93
CA MET A 42 0.68 -1.96 4.69
C MET A 42 0.22 -1.56 6.10
N GLU A 43 0.99 -0.73 6.80
CA GLU A 43 0.58 -0.22 8.11
C GLU A 43 -0.67 0.67 8.01
N THR A 44 -0.76 1.49 6.96
CA THR A 44 -1.96 2.30 6.68
C THR A 44 -3.17 1.41 6.40
N ALA A 45 -3.02 0.40 5.54
CA ALA A 45 -4.07 -0.58 5.25
C ALA A 45 -4.54 -1.33 6.50
N ARG A 46 -3.62 -1.69 7.41
CA ARG A 46 -3.93 -2.32 8.69
C ARG A 46 -4.63 -1.37 9.66
N ALA A 47 -4.25 -0.10 9.72
CA ALA A 47 -4.92 0.90 10.55
C ALA A 47 -6.37 1.11 10.08
N LEU A 48 -6.57 1.15 8.76
CA LEU A 48 -7.91 1.25 8.17
C LEU A 48 -8.79 0.05 8.48
N ARG A 49 -8.23 -1.17 8.64
CA ARG A 49 -8.99 -2.38 9.05
C ARG A 49 -9.85 -2.16 10.30
N ASN A 50 -9.46 -1.27 11.21
CA ASN A 50 -10.23 -0.99 12.42
C ASN A 50 -11.49 -0.14 12.18
N LEU A 51 -11.63 0.45 10.99
CA LEU A 51 -12.72 1.34 10.59
C LEU A 51 -13.69 0.71 9.58
N ILE A 52 -13.40 -0.51 9.10
CA ILE A 52 -14.16 -1.26 8.09
C ILE A 52 -14.68 -2.57 8.67
#